data_AF-A0AAW4B9R6-F1
#
_entry.id   AF-A0AAW4B9R6-F1
#
_cell.length_a   1.000
_cell.length_b   1.000
_cell.length_c   1.000
_cell.angle_alpha   90.00
_cell.angle_beta   90.00
_cell.angle_gamma   90.00
#
_symmetry.space_group_name_H-M   'P 1'
#
loop_
_entity.id
_entity.type
_entity.pdbx_description
1 polymer ?
#
loop_
_entity_poly.entity_id
_entity_poly.type
_entity_poly.pdbx_seq_one_letter_code
_entity_poly.pdbx_strand_id
1 'polypeptide(L)'
;MSKSILFALLLIFSSFSLYSAEKVQPFAVSQENASLQSFIQYPHLVERIYQENENRRIWQDKQIVRQFEHQLEVIRRAGFSPLFSRQLAQMKAYRNQQAFNEYDLLATDTLLLYLSYAEQAPKVGMAWFFERKLNSAIAPPSQEALFALHVAVEVNSIGDLLNGYAPNNAAYDQLLHAYDFLLSTENAALSLYSQKGLKKPGDKLSQRSVLIARLSLVNIDVSTVRDDVTWYDNSLVKPVKEFQAMHGLKADGMIGPETLKWLNLSLQARLSMLALNAERTRLWPESKETQIVVNVPSFDMRYWYLGKEVFQSKVVVGRVSRKTPLMSTKLDSLILNPTWNVPYKIMVEDILPMVKKDQNYLRQHNIDIVSSWRSNDQIDPSNINWSAVNPASFPYRMRQQAGQDNALGLYKFNTPNRRAIYLHDTPSKYLFNNTSRAFSSGCIRVQNADKFASMILETQGINGDKLMGKEGPANGTIPLKQRIPVHIIYQTVWYEGGELHYRDDIYRYDAFSTSNG
;
A
#
# COMPACT_ATOMS: atom_id res chain seq x y z
N MET A 1 19.48 18.67 9.01
CA MET A 1 19.45 18.33 10.45
C MET A 1 18.52 17.15 10.63
N SER A 2 18.98 16.05 11.22
CA SER A 2 18.13 14.88 11.44
C SER A 2 17.09 15.19 12.54
N LYS A 3 15.88 14.60 12.42
CA LYS A 3 14.77 14.77 13.39
C LYS A 3 15.19 14.43 14.83
N SER A 4 16.19 13.57 15.01
CA SER A 4 16.74 13.16 16.31
C SER A 4 17.41 14.31 17.09
N ILE A 5 18.01 15.29 16.39
CA ILE A 5 18.69 16.44 17.00
C ILE A 5 17.67 17.48 17.50
N LEU A 6 16.53 17.62 16.82
CA LEU A 6 15.48 18.57 17.21
C LEU A 6 14.75 18.11 18.49
N PHE A 7 14.67 16.79 18.71
CA PHE A 7 13.99 16.18 19.85
C PHE A 7 14.82 16.26 21.14
N ALA A 8 16.14 16.05 21.06
CA ALA A 8 17.05 16.16 22.20
C ALA A 8 17.14 17.60 22.76
N LEU A 9 16.88 18.62 21.94
CA LEU A 9 16.94 20.02 22.34
C LEU A 9 15.67 20.55 23.04
N LEU A 10 14.55 19.80 23.01
CA LEU A 10 13.25 20.27 23.51
C LEU A 10 12.87 19.72 24.91
N LEU A 11 13.63 18.78 25.47
CA LEU A 11 13.26 18.05 26.69
C LEU A 11 13.98 18.50 27.98
N ILE A 12 14.73 19.60 27.95
CA ILE A 12 15.38 20.15 29.15
C ILE A 12 14.39 21.11 29.82
N PHE A 13 13.41 20.64 30.59
CA PHE A 13 12.83 21.34 31.76
C PHE A 13 11.67 20.52 32.35
N SER A 14 11.95 19.64 33.33
CA SER A 14 10.93 19.21 34.30
C SER A 14 11.55 18.53 35.53
N SER A 15 10.95 18.82 36.67
CA SER A 15 11.39 18.55 38.05
C SER A 15 11.35 17.07 38.44
N PHE A 16 12.37 16.63 39.17
CA PHE A 16 12.48 15.27 39.72
C PHE A 16 11.44 15.01 40.83
N SER A 17 10.68 13.92 40.70
CA SER A 17 10.03 13.27 41.84
C SER A 17 10.83 12.01 42.22
N LEU A 18 11.24 11.92 43.48
CA LEU A 18 11.96 10.76 44.03
C LEU A 18 10.98 9.61 44.26
N TYR A 19 10.85 8.73 43.27
CA TYR A 19 10.23 7.41 43.44
C TYR A 19 11.33 6.37 43.68
N SER A 20 11.15 5.50 44.66
CA SER A 20 12.07 4.37 44.89
C SER A 20 11.88 3.35 43.75
N ALA A 21 12.86 3.27 42.85
CA ALA A 21 12.86 2.35 41.72
C ALA A 21 13.46 1.00 42.13
N GLU A 22 12.76 -0.10 41.82
CA GLU A 22 13.30 -1.46 42.00
C GLU A 22 14.44 -1.73 41.00
N LYS A 23 15.49 -2.40 41.49
CA LYS A 23 16.66 -2.80 40.69
C LYS A 23 16.43 -4.17 40.03
N VAL A 24 16.78 -4.28 38.77
CA VAL A 24 16.90 -5.52 38.00
C VAL A 24 18.24 -6.18 38.34
N GLN A 25 18.26 -7.51 38.38
CA GLN A 25 19.53 -8.23 38.49
C GLN A 25 20.37 -8.02 37.23
N PRO A 26 21.70 -7.85 37.33
CA PRO A 26 22.55 -7.65 36.16
C PRO A 26 22.36 -8.77 35.14
N PHE A 27 22.09 -8.38 33.89
CA PHE A 27 21.83 -9.30 32.77
C PHE A 27 22.98 -10.32 32.56
N ALA A 28 24.20 -10.00 33.02
CA ALA A 28 25.41 -10.79 32.77
C ALA A 28 25.75 -11.88 33.80
N VAL A 29 24.91 -12.15 34.81
CA VAL A 29 25.16 -13.28 35.73
C VAL A 29 23.86 -14.04 36.03
N SER A 30 23.39 -14.84 35.08
CA SER A 30 22.94 -16.22 35.37
C SER A 30 22.72 -16.98 34.06
N GLN A 31 23.31 -18.18 34.00
CA GLN A 31 22.95 -19.22 33.03
C GLN A 31 21.53 -19.79 33.27
N GLU A 32 20.74 -19.20 34.18
CA GLU A 32 19.50 -19.78 34.71
C GLU A 32 18.26 -19.47 33.87
N ASN A 33 18.30 -18.47 32.98
CA ASN A 33 17.12 -18.08 32.19
C ASN A 33 17.31 -18.31 30.67
N ALA A 34 17.67 -19.54 30.31
CA ALA A 34 17.82 -19.99 28.92
C ALA A 34 16.57 -19.68 28.06
N SER A 35 15.38 -19.65 28.69
CA SER A 35 14.14 -19.22 28.04
C SER A 35 14.22 -17.77 27.57
N LEU A 36 14.57 -16.81 28.43
CA LEU A 36 14.66 -15.38 28.09
C LEU A 36 15.71 -15.13 26.99
N GLN A 37 16.90 -15.74 27.11
CA GLN A 37 17.98 -15.59 26.14
C GLN A 37 17.56 -15.95 24.71
N SER A 38 16.65 -16.91 24.55
CA SER A 38 16.13 -17.30 23.23
C SER A 38 15.25 -16.25 22.54
N PHE A 39 14.83 -15.21 23.26
CA PHE A 39 14.02 -14.10 22.74
C PHE A 39 14.79 -12.80 22.60
N ILE A 40 15.87 -12.57 23.35
CA ILE A 40 16.65 -11.33 23.28
C ILE A 40 17.42 -11.26 21.95
N GLN A 41 17.16 -10.22 21.16
CA GLN A 41 17.80 -9.98 19.86
C GLN A 41 19.12 -9.22 19.99
N TYR A 42 19.25 -8.35 21.00
CA TYR A 42 20.37 -7.42 21.18
C TYR A 42 20.98 -7.49 22.60
N PRO A 43 21.49 -8.67 23.03
CA PRO A 43 21.87 -8.90 24.43
C PRO A 43 22.88 -7.88 24.98
N HIS A 44 23.92 -7.54 24.20
CA HIS A 44 24.92 -6.56 24.62
C HIS A 44 24.41 -5.13 24.73
N LEU A 45 23.41 -4.76 23.92
CA LEU A 45 22.80 -3.42 24.01
C LEU A 45 21.88 -3.32 25.21
N VAL A 46 21.08 -4.35 25.47
CA VAL A 46 20.25 -4.45 26.68
C VAL A 46 21.15 -4.34 27.91
N GLU A 47 22.21 -5.15 27.99
CA GLU A 47 23.15 -5.11 29.11
C GLU A 47 23.72 -3.70 29.35
N ARG A 48 24.18 -3.04 28.30
CA ARG A 48 24.72 -1.67 28.38
C ARG A 48 23.69 -0.68 28.90
N ILE A 49 22.45 -0.71 28.38
CA ILE A 49 21.38 0.21 28.79
C ILE A 49 21.09 0.08 30.29
N TYR A 50 21.04 -1.14 30.82
CA TYR A 50 20.83 -1.35 32.26
C TYR A 50 22.06 -0.97 33.09
N GLN A 51 23.28 -1.22 32.60
CA GLN A 51 24.50 -0.74 33.28
C GLN A 51 24.51 0.79 33.40
N GLU A 52 24.16 1.50 32.33
CA GLU A 52 24.05 2.97 32.31
C GLU A 52 22.89 3.47 33.19
N ASN A 53 21.78 2.74 33.27
CA ASN A 53 20.63 3.08 34.12
C ASN A 53 20.74 2.55 35.57
N GLU A 54 21.94 2.27 36.07
CA GLU A 54 22.20 1.75 37.43
C GLU A 54 21.39 0.49 37.80
N ASN A 55 21.08 -0.33 36.79
CA ASN A 55 20.19 -1.49 36.83
C ASN A 55 18.78 -1.20 37.35
N ARG A 56 18.24 0.03 37.22
CA ARG A 56 16.84 0.31 37.57
C ARG A 56 15.88 -0.17 36.49
N ARG A 57 14.70 -0.64 36.88
CA ARG A 57 13.64 -1.01 35.92
C ARG A 57 13.17 0.19 35.09
N ILE A 58 13.00 -0.02 33.80
CA ILE A 58 12.59 1.01 32.83
C ILE A 58 11.05 1.04 32.68
N TRP A 59 10.39 -0.11 32.70
CA TRP A 59 8.97 -0.27 32.34
C TRP A 59 8.02 -0.26 33.55
N GLN A 60 8.18 0.73 34.43
CA GLN A 60 7.37 0.86 35.64
C GLN A 60 6.05 1.59 35.40
N ASP A 61 6.02 2.51 34.44
CA ASP A 61 4.83 3.28 34.09
C ASP A 61 3.84 2.42 33.30
N LYS A 62 2.67 2.17 33.89
CA LYS A 62 1.59 1.38 33.28
C LYS A 62 1.01 2.02 32.03
N GLN A 63 1.04 3.34 31.88
CA GLN A 63 0.59 4.03 30.67
C GLN A 63 1.57 3.78 29.53
N ILE A 64 2.88 3.95 29.77
CA ILE A 64 3.93 3.68 28.77
C ILE A 64 3.92 2.21 28.34
N VAL A 65 3.77 1.28 29.29
CA VAL A 65 3.61 -0.16 29.00
C VAL A 65 2.41 -0.41 28.08
N ARG A 66 1.24 0.18 28.36
CA ARG A 66 0.05 0.03 27.51
C ARG A 66 0.25 0.64 26.13
N GLN A 67 0.88 1.82 26.04
CA GLN A 67 1.18 2.48 24.77
C GLN A 67 2.09 1.60 23.91
N PHE A 68 3.16 1.05 24.49
CA PHE A 68 4.09 0.20 23.74
C PHE A 68 3.44 -1.12 23.31
N GLU A 69 2.76 -1.82 24.22
CA GLU A 69 2.04 -3.04 23.86
C GLU A 69 0.96 -2.79 22.80
N HIS A 70 0.29 -1.63 22.82
CA HIS A 70 -0.67 -1.24 21.81
C HIS A 70 -0.01 -1.08 20.43
N GLN A 71 1.13 -0.38 20.34
CA GLN A 71 1.89 -0.27 19.09
C GLN A 71 2.33 -1.65 18.57
N LEU A 72 2.79 -2.53 19.47
CA LEU A 72 3.16 -3.90 19.10
C LEU A 72 1.94 -4.73 18.67
N GLU A 73 0.76 -4.48 19.24
CA GLU A 73 -0.49 -5.15 18.86
C GLU A 73 -0.90 -4.75 17.44
N VAL A 74 -0.79 -3.47 17.06
CA VAL A 74 -0.97 -3.02 15.68
C VAL A 74 -0.02 -3.78 14.75
N ILE A 75 1.27 -3.84 15.07
CA ILE A 75 2.27 -4.58 14.26
C ILE A 75 1.92 -6.09 14.18
N ARG A 76 1.47 -6.70 15.28
CA ARG A 76 1.05 -8.10 15.33
C ARG A 76 -0.15 -8.34 14.40
N ARG A 77 -1.15 -7.45 14.44
CA ARG A 77 -2.36 -7.53 13.58
C ARG A 77 -2.05 -7.31 12.11
N ALA A 78 -1.09 -6.44 11.80
CA ALA A 78 -0.58 -6.23 10.46
C ALA A 78 0.05 -7.50 9.87
N GLY A 79 0.56 -8.41 10.71
CA GLY A 79 0.90 -9.78 10.32
C GLY A 79 2.15 -9.95 9.46
N PHE A 80 2.89 -8.87 9.19
CA PHE A 80 4.13 -8.89 8.42
C PHE A 80 5.34 -9.38 9.22
N SER A 81 5.26 -9.39 10.56
CA SER A 81 6.37 -9.78 11.45
C SER A 81 5.96 -10.83 12.49
N PRO A 82 6.23 -12.13 12.22
CA PRO A 82 6.18 -13.17 13.23
C PRO A 82 7.12 -12.91 14.41
N LEU A 83 8.22 -12.20 14.19
CA LEU A 83 9.17 -11.84 15.26
C LEU A 83 8.51 -10.94 16.31
N PHE A 84 7.89 -9.82 15.90
CA PHE A 84 7.16 -8.95 16.83
C PHE A 84 5.98 -9.67 17.50
N SER A 85 5.30 -10.55 16.76
CA SER A 85 4.21 -11.37 17.31
C SER A 85 4.69 -12.27 18.45
N ARG A 86 5.86 -12.91 18.26
CA ARG A 86 6.51 -13.75 19.28
C ARG A 86 6.95 -12.91 20.49
N GLN A 87 7.55 -11.74 20.26
CA GLN A 87 7.98 -10.85 21.34
C GLN A 87 6.79 -10.40 22.20
N LEU A 88 5.74 -9.86 21.58
CA LEU A 88 4.57 -9.39 22.30
C LEU A 88 3.87 -10.50 23.09
N ALA A 89 3.76 -11.70 22.51
CA ALA A 89 3.16 -12.83 23.21
C ALA A 89 3.94 -13.20 24.48
N GLN A 90 5.28 -13.22 24.41
CA GLN A 90 6.13 -13.52 25.55
C GLN A 90 6.13 -12.41 26.60
N MET A 91 6.14 -11.14 26.17
CA MET A 91 5.97 -9.99 27.07
C MET A 91 4.66 -10.11 27.86
N LYS A 92 3.53 -10.34 27.18
CA LYS A 92 2.23 -10.54 27.85
C LYS A 92 2.26 -11.74 28.81
N ALA A 93 2.95 -12.82 28.46
CA ALA A 93 3.11 -13.99 29.34
C ALA A 93 3.88 -13.64 30.62
N TYR A 94 5.02 -12.97 30.53
CA TYR A 94 5.80 -12.53 31.70
C TYR A 94 5.00 -11.59 32.59
N ARG A 95 4.27 -10.63 32.00
CA ARG A 95 3.39 -9.74 32.77
C ARG A 95 2.31 -10.51 33.54
N ASN A 96 1.67 -11.49 32.90
CA ASN A 96 0.63 -12.30 33.53
C ASN A 96 1.18 -13.19 34.65
N GLN A 97 2.43 -13.62 34.54
CA GLN A 97 3.16 -14.39 35.56
C GLN A 97 3.79 -13.51 36.64
N GLN A 98 3.66 -12.18 36.55
CA GLN A 98 4.34 -11.21 37.43
C GLN A 98 5.88 -11.32 37.39
N ALA A 99 6.43 -11.86 36.30
CA ALA A 99 7.86 -11.94 36.03
C ALA A 99 8.38 -10.59 35.50
N PHE A 100 8.35 -9.56 36.36
CA PHE A 100 8.58 -8.18 35.95
C PHE A 100 10.02 -7.89 35.50
N ASN A 101 11.01 -8.63 35.99
CA ASN A 101 12.41 -8.45 35.56
C ASN A 101 12.61 -8.97 34.13
N GLU A 102 12.08 -10.16 33.82
CA GLU A 102 12.08 -10.73 32.49
C GLU A 102 11.27 -9.88 31.51
N TYR A 103 10.12 -9.35 31.96
CA TYR A 103 9.34 -8.40 31.18
C TYR A 103 10.17 -7.14 30.85
N ASP A 104 10.83 -6.55 31.85
CA ASP A 104 11.58 -5.29 31.68
C ASP A 104 12.70 -5.46 30.64
N LEU A 105 13.48 -6.53 30.77
CA LEU A 105 14.56 -6.88 29.83
C LEU A 105 14.03 -7.13 28.42
N LEU A 106 12.96 -7.92 28.29
CA LEU A 106 12.37 -8.25 27.00
C LEU A 106 11.71 -7.03 26.32
N ALA A 107 11.05 -6.18 27.10
CA ALA A 107 10.43 -4.96 26.60
C ALA A 107 11.49 -3.98 26.10
N THR A 108 12.63 -3.86 26.79
CA THR A 108 13.78 -3.05 26.35
C THR A 108 14.40 -3.60 25.05
N ASP A 109 14.60 -4.92 24.94
CA ASP A 109 15.05 -5.56 23.69
C ASP A 109 14.06 -5.35 22.54
N THR A 110 12.77 -5.49 22.83
CA THR A 110 11.70 -5.30 21.83
C THR A 110 11.59 -3.84 21.41
N LEU A 111 11.90 -2.88 22.29
CA LEU A 111 11.99 -1.46 21.95
C LEU A 111 13.16 -1.21 21.01
N LEU A 112 14.33 -1.80 21.25
CA LEU A 112 15.46 -1.74 20.30
C LEU A 112 15.06 -2.32 18.94
N LEU A 113 14.36 -3.45 18.91
CA LEU A 113 13.84 -4.02 17.67
C LEU A 113 12.85 -3.08 16.97
N TYR A 114 11.95 -2.43 17.71
CA TYR A 114 11.00 -1.47 17.19
C TYR A 114 11.68 -0.23 16.60
N LEU A 115 12.64 0.37 17.30
CA LEU A 115 13.40 1.52 16.82
C LEU A 115 14.13 1.18 15.52
N SER A 116 14.82 0.04 15.50
CA SER A 116 15.51 -0.44 14.30
C SER A 116 14.55 -0.69 13.13
N TYR A 117 13.40 -1.31 13.40
CA TYR A 117 12.35 -1.51 12.41
C TYR A 117 11.87 -0.18 11.84
N ALA A 118 11.57 0.80 12.68
CA ALA A 118 11.05 2.10 12.27
C ALA A 118 12.07 2.88 11.40
N GLU A 119 13.37 2.80 11.70
CA GLU A 119 14.43 3.42 10.88
C GLU A 119 14.60 2.74 9.51
N GLN A 120 14.41 1.43 9.46
CA GLN A 120 14.66 0.62 8.26
C GLN A 120 13.44 0.46 7.36
N ALA A 121 12.23 0.50 7.90
CA ALA A 121 10.99 0.29 7.16
C ALA A 121 10.85 1.20 5.92
N PRO A 122 11.19 2.51 5.96
CA PRO A 122 11.15 3.35 4.75
C PRO A 122 12.11 2.90 3.63
N LYS A 123 13.17 2.14 3.96
CA LYS A 123 14.21 1.71 3.02
C LYS A 123 13.98 0.29 2.49
N VAL A 124 13.64 -0.64 3.38
CA VAL A 124 13.52 -2.07 3.06
C VAL A 124 12.14 -2.65 3.31
N GLY A 125 11.19 -1.86 3.82
CA GLY A 125 9.86 -2.34 4.17
C GLY A 125 9.05 -2.84 2.98
N MET A 126 9.38 -2.43 1.74
CA MET A 126 8.82 -3.06 0.53
C MET A 126 8.98 -4.59 0.56
N ALA A 127 10.15 -5.08 0.99
CA ALA A 127 10.36 -6.52 1.16
C ALA A 127 9.45 -7.08 2.26
N TRP A 128 9.38 -6.42 3.41
CA TRP A 128 8.60 -6.89 4.57
C TRP A 128 7.10 -6.89 4.37
N PHE A 129 6.56 -5.95 3.60
CA PHE A 129 5.11 -5.80 3.41
C PHE A 129 4.56 -6.49 2.16
N PHE A 130 5.42 -6.89 1.21
CA PHE A 130 4.99 -7.40 -0.10
C PHE A 130 5.73 -8.65 -0.60
N GLU A 131 6.89 -9.00 -0.04
CA GLU A 131 7.73 -10.08 -0.58
C GLU A 131 8.00 -11.19 0.44
N ARG A 132 8.37 -10.86 1.67
CA ARG A 132 8.73 -11.81 2.73
C ARG A 132 8.41 -11.26 4.11
N LYS A 133 8.13 -12.14 5.08
CA LYS A 133 7.91 -11.73 6.47
C LYS A 133 9.21 -11.34 7.17
N LEU A 134 9.13 -10.42 8.14
CA LEU A 134 10.20 -10.12 9.09
C LEU A 134 10.20 -11.19 10.20
N ASN A 135 11.05 -12.21 10.06
CA ASN A 135 11.08 -13.38 10.95
C ASN A 135 12.38 -13.52 11.75
N SER A 136 13.39 -12.68 11.49
CA SER A 136 14.70 -12.73 12.13
C SER A 136 15.13 -11.35 12.62
N ALA A 137 16.13 -11.34 13.51
CA ALA A 137 16.80 -10.12 13.93
C ALA A 137 17.23 -9.28 12.71
N ILE A 138 17.17 -7.97 12.89
CA ILE A 138 17.66 -6.96 11.95
C ILE A 138 18.85 -6.23 12.60
N ALA A 139 19.58 -5.44 11.82
CA ALA A 139 20.67 -4.62 12.35
C ALA A 139 20.21 -3.80 13.59
N PRO A 140 21.07 -3.54 14.57
CA PRO A 140 20.69 -2.74 15.74
C PRO A 140 20.31 -1.30 15.33
N PRO A 141 19.60 -0.55 16.21
CA PRO A 141 19.30 0.86 15.97
C PRO A 141 20.55 1.70 15.71
N SER A 142 20.37 2.82 15.01
CA SER A 142 21.43 3.82 14.82
C SER A 142 21.97 4.38 16.15
N GLN A 143 23.15 5.01 16.11
CA GLN A 143 23.68 5.69 17.29
C GLN A 143 22.77 6.83 17.74
N GLU A 144 22.12 7.51 16.79
CA GLU A 144 21.13 8.55 17.08
C GLU A 144 19.90 7.99 17.82
N ALA A 145 19.43 6.80 17.43
CA ALA A 145 18.33 6.13 18.12
C ALA A 145 18.73 5.64 19.52
N LEU A 146 19.92 5.09 19.67
CA LEU A 146 20.46 4.68 20.98
C LEU A 146 20.63 5.87 21.91
N PHE A 147 21.13 7.00 21.40
CA PHE A 147 21.24 8.25 22.17
C PHE A 147 19.85 8.77 22.58
N ALA A 148 18.89 8.79 21.66
CA ALA A 148 17.52 9.20 21.97
C ALA A 148 16.86 8.28 23.03
N LEU A 149 17.13 6.98 22.97
CA LEU A 149 16.68 6.02 23.98
C LEU A 149 17.30 6.30 25.36
N HIS A 150 18.61 6.54 25.41
CA HIS A 150 19.31 6.87 26.65
C HIS A 150 18.69 8.11 27.32
N VAL A 151 18.52 9.20 26.58
CA VAL A 151 17.87 10.42 27.08
C VAL A 151 16.43 10.15 27.53
N ALA A 152 15.67 9.36 26.76
CA ALA A 152 14.29 9.04 27.09
C ALA A 152 14.15 8.22 28.38
N VAL A 153 15.11 7.34 28.67
CA VAL A 153 15.18 6.60 29.95
C VAL A 153 15.51 7.56 31.10
N GLU A 154 16.51 8.43 30.94
CA GLU A 154 16.94 9.35 32.00
C GLU A 154 15.86 10.34 32.42
N VAL A 155 15.11 10.89 31.46
CA VAL A 155 14.07 11.89 31.72
C VAL A 155 12.65 11.31 31.75
N ASN A 156 12.52 9.98 31.76
CA ASN A 156 11.24 9.25 31.79
C ASN A 156 10.26 9.64 30.67
N SER A 157 10.76 9.79 29.44
CA SER A 157 10.03 10.21 28.23
C SER A 157 9.97 9.15 27.13
N ILE A 158 9.99 7.86 27.50
CA ILE A 158 9.89 6.74 26.55
C ILE A 158 8.60 6.82 25.71
N GLY A 159 7.51 7.32 26.28
CA GLY A 159 6.27 7.54 25.54
C GLY A 159 6.44 8.51 24.35
N ASP A 160 7.24 9.56 24.52
CA ASP A 160 7.52 10.52 23.46
C ASP A 160 8.47 9.92 22.41
N LEU A 161 9.45 9.10 22.85
CA LEU A 161 10.30 8.33 21.94
C LEU A 161 9.46 7.41 21.04
N LEU A 162 8.50 6.66 21.61
CA LEU A 162 7.61 5.79 20.86
C LEU A 162 6.82 6.55 19.80
N ASN A 163 6.26 7.71 20.16
CA ASN A 163 5.54 8.59 19.24
C ASN A 163 6.45 9.12 18.12
N GLY A 164 7.71 9.48 18.44
CA GLY A 164 8.68 9.96 17.46
C GLY A 164 9.09 8.92 16.40
N TYR A 165 8.97 7.63 16.70
CA TYR A 165 9.26 6.53 15.77
C TYR A 165 8.01 5.90 15.15
N ALA A 166 6.81 6.28 15.57
CA ALA A 166 5.58 5.98 14.84
C ALA A 166 5.55 6.77 13.51
N PRO A 167 4.78 6.32 12.50
CA PRO A 167 4.63 7.08 11.26
C PRO A 167 3.97 8.43 11.57
N ASN A 168 4.67 9.53 11.28
CA ASN A 168 4.23 10.88 11.60
C ASN A 168 3.44 11.51 10.44
N ASN A 169 2.29 10.92 10.10
CA ASN A 169 1.44 11.45 9.05
C ASN A 169 -0.05 11.26 9.38
N ALA A 170 -0.87 12.22 8.93
CA ALA A 170 -2.30 12.21 9.18
C ALA A 170 -3.00 10.93 8.66
N ALA A 171 -2.46 10.27 7.63
CA ALA A 171 -3.06 9.02 7.15
C ALA A 171 -2.90 7.89 8.17
N TYR A 172 -1.75 7.80 8.84
CA TYR A 172 -1.53 6.85 9.94
C TYR A 172 -2.48 7.08 11.10
N ASP A 173 -2.57 8.33 11.58
CA ASP A 173 -3.40 8.67 12.74
C ASP A 173 -4.88 8.35 12.50
N GLN A 174 -5.38 8.60 11.30
CA GLN A 174 -6.77 8.32 10.94
C GLN A 174 -7.04 6.82 10.82
N LEU A 175 -6.08 6.04 10.31
CA LEU A 175 -6.18 4.58 10.27
C LEU A 175 -6.11 3.97 11.66
N LEU A 176 -5.30 4.52 12.57
CA LEU A 176 -5.28 4.10 13.96
C LEU A 176 -6.56 4.46 14.71
N HIS A 177 -7.10 5.66 14.53
CA HIS A 177 -8.42 6.00 15.10
C HIS A 177 -9.51 5.01 14.65
N ALA A 178 -9.54 4.67 13.37
CA ALA A 178 -10.46 3.67 12.83
C ALA A 178 -10.21 2.27 13.41
N TYR A 179 -8.95 1.89 13.58
CA TYR A 179 -8.54 0.63 14.20
C TYR A 179 -8.99 0.57 15.66
N ASP A 180 -8.79 1.62 16.45
CA ASP A 180 -9.16 1.68 17.87
C ASP A 180 -10.66 1.69 18.08
N PHE A 181 -11.39 2.45 17.25
CA PHE A 181 -12.85 2.39 17.23
C PHE A 181 -13.32 0.96 16.98
N LEU A 182 -12.76 0.30 15.97
CA LEU A 182 -13.14 -1.07 15.63
C LEU A 182 -12.76 -2.07 16.73
N LEU A 183 -11.58 -1.89 17.35
CA LEU A 183 -11.09 -2.72 18.45
C LEU A 183 -11.99 -2.63 19.68
N SER A 184 -12.55 -1.45 19.97
CA SER A 184 -13.51 -1.26 21.07
C SER A 184 -14.78 -2.11 20.90
N THR A 185 -15.09 -2.52 19.67
CA THR A 185 -16.23 -3.39 19.34
C THR A 185 -15.85 -4.88 19.24
N GLU A 186 -14.62 -5.27 19.58
CA GLU A 186 -14.10 -6.62 19.31
C GLU A 186 -14.87 -7.76 19.98
N ASN A 187 -15.42 -7.49 21.17
CA ASN A 187 -16.20 -8.46 21.89
C ASN A 187 -17.68 -8.51 21.46
N ALA A 188 -18.11 -7.65 20.52
CA ALA A 188 -19.47 -7.68 20.00
C ALA A 188 -19.64 -8.87 19.05
N ALA A 189 -20.45 -9.85 19.45
CA ALA A 189 -20.80 -11.00 18.62
C ALA A 189 -21.73 -10.59 17.46
N LEU A 190 -21.16 -10.05 16.38
CA LEU A 190 -21.91 -9.68 15.18
C LEU A 190 -22.21 -10.89 14.30
N SER A 191 -23.49 -11.22 14.16
CA SER A 191 -23.97 -12.27 13.27
C SER A 191 -23.62 -11.96 11.80
N LEU A 192 -23.33 -13.00 11.00
CA LEU A 192 -23.17 -12.85 9.56
C LEU A 192 -24.49 -12.41 8.93
N TYR A 193 -24.42 -11.45 8.01
CA TYR A 193 -25.58 -11.02 7.25
C TYR A 193 -25.81 -11.98 6.07
N SER A 194 -27.04 -12.47 5.94
CA SER A 194 -27.44 -13.42 4.93
C SER A 194 -28.75 -12.99 4.27
N GLN A 195 -28.84 -13.23 2.97
CA GLN A 195 -30.02 -12.96 2.17
C GLN A 195 -30.12 -13.95 1.02
N LYS A 196 -31.33 -14.13 0.48
CA LYS A 196 -31.55 -14.86 -0.77
C LYS A 196 -31.47 -13.90 -1.95
N GLY A 197 -30.59 -14.20 -2.91
CA GLY A 197 -30.45 -13.44 -4.16
C GLY A 197 -29.98 -12.00 -3.95
N LEU A 198 -30.19 -11.18 -4.98
CA LEU A 198 -30.00 -9.73 -4.93
C LEU A 198 -31.10 -9.09 -4.08
N LYS A 199 -30.78 -8.05 -3.30
CA LYS A 199 -31.77 -7.21 -2.62
C LYS A 199 -31.76 -5.80 -3.17
N LYS A 200 -32.94 -5.30 -3.53
CA LYS A 200 -33.19 -3.94 -4.01
C LYS A 200 -34.31 -3.27 -3.19
N PRO A 201 -34.49 -1.94 -3.31
CA PRO A 201 -35.60 -1.25 -2.66
C PRO A 201 -36.96 -1.90 -2.99
N GLY A 202 -37.78 -2.11 -1.97
CA GLY A 202 -39.07 -2.80 -2.01
C GLY A 202 -39.01 -4.29 -1.63
N ASP A 203 -37.84 -4.93 -1.65
CA ASP A 203 -37.73 -6.36 -1.33
C ASP A 203 -37.87 -6.64 0.16
N LYS A 204 -38.42 -7.80 0.53
CA LYS A 204 -38.40 -8.29 1.92
C LYS A 204 -36.96 -8.45 2.44
N LEU A 205 -36.70 -7.98 3.66
CA LEU A 205 -35.37 -7.94 4.29
C LEU A 205 -35.43 -8.54 5.70
N SER A 206 -35.26 -9.85 5.82
CA SER A 206 -35.44 -10.59 7.08
C SER A 206 -34.35 -10.34 8.13
N GLN A 207 -33.15 -9.93 7.71
CA GLN A 207 -32.01 -9.65 8.60
C GLN A 207 -31.66 -8.16 8.64
N ARG A 208 -32.67 -7.29 8.63
CA ARG A 208 -32.49 -5.83 8.59
C ARG A 208 -31.61 -5.31 9.74
N SER A 209 -31.88 -5.73 10.97
CA SER A 209 -31.09 -5.32 12.14
C SER A 209 -29.61 -5.71 12.02
N VAL A 210 -29.33 -6.91 11.48
CA VAL A 210 -27.97 -7.37 11.21
C VAL A 210 -27.30 -6.50 10.14
N LEU A 211 -28.02 -6.14 9.06
CA LEU A 211 -27.50 -5.22 8.04
C LEU A 211 -27.13 -3.86 8.66
N ILE A 212 -28.03 -3.26 9.44
CA ILE A 212 -27.81 -1.97 10.11
C ILE A 212 -26.56 -2.04 11.01
N ALA A 213 -26.44 -3.09 11.82
CA ALA A 213 -25.28 -3.30 12.69
C ALA A 213 -23.98 -3.45 11.89
N ARG A 214 -24.01 -4.14 10.74
CA ARG A 214 -22.85 -4.31 9.85
C ARG A 214 -22.43 -3.02 9.15
N LEU A 215 -23.38 -2.15 8.80
CA LEU A 215 -23.11 -0.81 8.25
C LEU A 215 -22.48 0.10 9.32
N SER A 216 -23.08 0.14 10.52
CA SER A 216 -22.58 0.93 11.64
C SER A 216 -21.18 0.52 12.09
N LEU A 217 -20.82 -0.76 11.97
CA LEU A 217 -19.50 -1.28 12.33
C LEU A 217 -18.34 -0.54 11.64
N VAL A 218 -18.58 -0.04 10.43
CA VAL A 218 -17.58 0.69 9.64
C VAL A 218 -17.87 2.19 9.59
N ASN A 219 -18.57 2.69 10.61
CA ASN A 219 -18.90 4.10 10.81
C ASN A 219 -19.79 4.72 9.70
N ILE A 220 -20.63 3.91 9.04
CA ILE A 220 -21.71 4.44 8.21
C ILE A 220 -22.82 4.96 9.12
N ASP A 221 -23.27 6.19 8.89
CA ASP A 221 -24.38 6.79 9.63
C ASP A 221 -25.69 6.08 9.29
N VAL A 222 -26.24 5.37 10.29
CA VAL A 222 -27.53 4.68 10.21
C VAL A 222 -28.59 5.30 11.12
N SER A 223 -28.33 6.48 11.69
CA SER A 223 -29.24 7.16 12.64
C SER A 223 -30.62 7.47 12.04
N THR A 224 -30.68 7.69 10.74
CA THR A 224 -31.92 7.98 9.99
C THR A 224 -32.59 6.73 9.42
N VAL A 225 -31.99 5.55 9.64
CA VAL A 225 -32.52 4.28 9.13
C VAL A 225 -33.64 3.78 10.03
N ARG A 226 -34.82 3.60 9.47
CA ARG A 226 -35.97 2.99 10.16
C ARG A 226 -35.65 1.57 10.61
N ASP A 227 -36.00 1.17 11.83
CA ASP A 227 -35.86 -0.21 12.31
C ASP A 227 -37.22 -0.92 12.49
N ASP A 228 -38.32 -0.19 12.34
CA ASP A 228 -39.72 -0.61 12.48
C ASP A 228 -40.31 -1.34 11.25
N VAL A 229 -39.48 -1.62 10.23
CA VAL A 229 -39.92 -2.21 8.95
C VAL A 229 -39.15 -3.48 8.60
N THR A 230 -39.77 -4.39 7.85
CA THR A 230 -39.18 -5.69 7.46
C THR A 230 -38.84 -5.79 5.97
N TRP A 231 -38.82 -4.67 5.25
CA TRP A 231 -38.43 -4.60 3.83
C TRP A 231 -37.27 -3.61 3.65
N TYR A 232 -36.64 -3.65 2.48
CA TYR A 232 -35.63 -2.68 2.07
C TYR A 232 -36.36 -1.40 1.64
N ASP A 233 -36.47 -0.44 2.55
CA ASP A 233 -37.07 0.87 2.29
C ASP A 233 -36.02 1.91 1.87
N ASN A 234 -36.48 3.12 1.55
CA ASN A 234 -35.63 4.20 1.06
C ASN A 234 -34.61 4.70 2.10
N SER A 235 -34.85 4.55 3.41
CA SER A 235 -33.89 5.01 4.42
C SER A 235 -32.56 4.26 4.36
N LEU A 236 -32.54 3.01 3.87
CA LEU A 236 -31.32 2.21 3.73
C LEU A 236 -30.51 2.53 2.46
N VAL A 237 -31.11 3.17 1.45
CA VAL A 237 -30.47 3.32 0.13
C VAL A 237 -29.20 4.15 0.21
N LYS A 238 -29.24 5.27 0.95
CA LYS A 238 -28.06 6.14 1.13
C LYS A 238 -26.93 5.42 1.90
N PRO A 239 -27.16 4.86 3.10
CA PRO A 239 -26.14 4.09 3.82
C PRO A 239 -25.53 2.93 3.02
N VAL A 240 -26.34 2.19 2.24
CA VAL A 240 -25.83 1.10 1.40
C VAL A 240 -24.96 1.64 0.26
N LYS A 241 -25.32 2.78 -0.35
CA LYS A 241 -24.50 3.42 -1.38
C LYS A 241 -23.19 3.95 -0.83
N GLU A 242 -23.19 4.56 0.35
CA GLU A 242 -21.99 5.01 1.04
C GLU A 242 -21.07 3.83 1.37
N PHE A 243 -21.63 2.75 1.91
CA PHE A 243 -20.89 1.50 2.12
C PHE A 243 -20.29 0.94 0.82
N GLN A 244 -21.06 0.92 -0.26
CA GLN A 244 -20.57 0.47 -1.58
C GLN A 244 -19.43 1.36 -2.07
N ALA A 245 -19.57 2.69 -1.98
CA ALA A 245 -18.55 3.65 -2.41
C ALA A 245 -17.25 3.52 -1.60
N MET A 246 -17.38 3.42 -0.26
CA MET A 246 -16.28 3.14 0.67
C MET A 246 -15.48 1.91 0.23
N HIS A 247 -16.14 0.84 -0.19
CA HIS A 247 -15.49 -0.40 -0.62
C HIS A 247 -15.14 -0.47 -2.12
N GLY A 248 -15.24 0.64 -2.85
CA GLY A 248 -14.90 0.72 -4.27
C GLY A 248 -15.86 -0.04 -5.20
N LEU A 249 -17.07 -0.34 -4.71
CA LEU A 249 -18.12 -0.99 -5.48
C LEU A 249 -18.94 0.03 -6.27
N LYS A 250 -19.79 -0.46 -7.16
CA LYS A 250 -20.81 0.37 -7.79
C LYS A 250 -21.84 0.78 -6.73
N ALA A 251 -21.97 2.09 -6.48
CA ALA A 251 -22.90 2.66 -5.52
C ALA A 251 -24.35 2.74 -6.05
N ASP A 252 -24.93 1.59 -6.39
CA ASP A 252 -26.30 1.48 -6.93
C ASP A 252 -27.38 1.23 -5.86
N GLY A 253 -26.98 0.98 -4.61
CA GLY A 253 -27.88 0.66 -3.51
C GLY A 253 -28.40 -0.77 -3.54
N MET A 254 -27.97 -1.62 -4.49
CA MET A 254 -28.40 -3.02 -4.54
C MET A 254 -27.40 -3.91 -3.80
N ILE A 255 -27.88 -4.72 -2.86
CA ILE A 255 -27.01 -5.61 -2.08
C ILE A 255 -26.81 -6.89 -2.87
N GLY A 256 -25.74 -6.95 -3.66
CA GLY A 256 -25.31 -8.12 -4.43
C GLY A 256 -24.18 -8.91 -3.77
N PRO A 257 -23.63 -9.96 -4.43
CA PRO A 257 -22.57 -10.80 -3.88
C PRO A 257 -21.33 -10.03 -3.41
N GLU A 258 -20.88 -9.01 -4.15
CA GLU A 258 -19.73 -8.19 -3.76
C GLU A 258 -20.01 -7.35 -2.51
N THR A 259 -21.20 -6.75 -2.40
CA THR A 259 -21.61 -6.04 -1.18
C THR A 259 -21.70 -7.00 0.01
N LEU A 260 -22.23 -8.21 -0.20
CA LEU A 260 -22.30 -9.26 0.83
C LEU A 260 -20.92 -9.70 1.31
N LYS A 261 -19.97 -9.88 0.39
CA LYS A 261 -18.57 -10.21 0.72
C LYS A 261 -17.99 -9.20 1.70
N TRP A 262 -18.17 -7.90 1.44
CA TRP A 262 -17.68 -6.85 2.33
C TRP A 262 -18.46 -6.77 3.64
N LEU A 263 -19.80 -6.85 3.62
CA LEU A 263 -20.61 -6.86 4.84
C LEU A 263 -20.19 -7.99 5.81
N ASN A 264 -19.83 -9.14 5.25
CA ASN A 264 -19.43 -10.33 6.01
C ASN A 264 -17.93 -10.46 6.25
N LEU A 265 -17.13 -9.45 5.89
CA LEU A 265 -15.72 -9.43 6.25
C LEU A 265 -15.60 -9.45 7.78
N SER A 266 -14.86 -10.43 8.31
CA SER A 266 -14.70 -10.58 9.76
C SER A 266 -14.04 -9.36 10.37
N LEU A 267 -14.35 -9.09 11.64
CA LEU A 267 -13.72 -8.01 12.39
C LEU A 267 -12.19 -8.16 12.42
N GLN A 268 -11.72 -9.39 12.63
CA GLN A 268 -10.29 -9.74 12.65
C GLN A 268 -9.61 -9.37 11.33
N ALA A 269 -10.23 -9.69 10.20
CA ALA A 269 -9.72 -9.31 8.89
C ALA A 269 -9.68 -7.79 8.71
N ARG A 270 -10.72 -7.06 9.16
CA ARG A 270 -10.75 -5.59 9.10
C ARG A 270 -9.66 -4.93 9.95
N LEU A 271 -9.46 -5.40 11.18
CA LEU A 271 -8.39 -4.95 12.07
C LEU A 271 -7.01 -5.20 11.42
N SER A 272 -6.79 -6.38 10.83
CA SER A 272 -5.57 -6.69 10.11
C SER A 272 -5.35 -5.78 8.89
N MET A 273 -6.39 -5.50 8.11
CA MET A 273 -6.28 -4.59 6.96
C MET A 273 -5.94 -3.16 7.39
N LEU A 274 -6.59 -2.64 8.44
CA LEU A 274 -6.30 -1.31 8.99
C LEU A 274 -4.86 -1.23 9.51
N ALA A 275 -4.45 -2.18 10.35
CA ALA A 275 -3.11 -2.22 10.93
C ALA A 275 -2.02 -2.35 9.86
N LEU A 276 -2.20 -3.23 8.87
CA LEU A 276 -1.24 -3.40 7.79
C LEU A 276 -1.09 -2.14 6.94
N ASN A 277 -2.20 -1.50 6.59
CA ASN A 277 -2.12 -0.28 5.77
C ASN A 277 -1.63 0.93 6.56
N ALA A 278 -1.87 0.98 7.88
CA ALA A 278 -1.26 1.96 8.78
C ALA A 278 0.27 1.82 8.75
N GLU A 279 0.82 0.61 8.90
CA GLU A 279 2.27 0.39 8.84
C GLU A 279 2.86 0.63 7.44
N ARG A 280 2.11 0.34 6.37
CA ARG A 280 2.53 0.67 5.00
C ARG A 280 2.67 2.17 4.74
N THR A 281 2.05 3.04 5.54
CA THR A 281 2.23 4.50 5.39
C THR A 281 3.70 4.91 5.51
N ARG A 282 4.53 4.13 6.23
CA ARG A 282 5.99 4.33 6.33
C ARG A 282 6.72 4.30 4.98
N LEU A 283 6.13 3.66 3.96
CA LEU A 283 6.74 3.51 2.64
C LEU A 283 6.43 4.66 1.69
N TRP A 284 5.34 5.37 1.94
CA TRP A 284 4.75 6.28 0.97
C TRP A 284 5.20 7.72 1.26
N PRO A 285 5.34 8.55 0.22
CA PRO A 285 5.74 9.95 0.41
C PRO A 285 4.70 10.70 1.23
N GLU A 286 5.16 11.39 2.29
CA GLU A 286 4.32 12.24 3.13
C GLU A 286 3.96 13.55 2.41
N SER A 287 4.93 14.15 1.71
CA SER A 287 4.74 15.43 1.02
C SER A 287 3.86 15.26 -0.21
N LYS A 288 2.82 16.09 -0.31
CA LYS A 288 1.96 16.22 -1.49
C LYS A 288 2.33 17.45 -2.35
N GLU A 289 3.57 17.90 -2.35
CA GLU A 289 4.00 19.08 -3.12
C GLU A 289 3.79 18.90 -4.64
N THR A 290 4.73 18.25 -5.33
CA THR A 290 4.62 17.98 -6.77
C THR A 290 4.94 16.52 -7.02
N GLN A 291 3.90 15.70 -7.27
CA GLN A 291 4.04 14.27 -7.49
C GLN A 291 2.81 13.65 -8.14
N ILE A 292 3.01 12.52 -8.80
CA ILE A 292 1.96 11.65 -9.32
C ILE A 292 1.91 10.39 -8.45
N VAL A 293 0.74 10.02 -7.97
CA VAL A 293 0.54 8.76 -7.24
C VAL A 293 -0.47 7.91 -7.98
N VAL A 294 -0.11 6.65 -8.24
CA VAL A 294 -0.98 5.61 -8.75
C VAL A 294 -1.19 4.59 -7.64
N ASN A 295 -2.40 4.52 -7.09
CA ASN A 295 -2.75 3.48 -6.14
C ASN A 295 -3.34 2.28 -6.90
N VAL A 296 -2.55 1.21 -7.00
CA VAL A 296 -2.87 0.04 -7.83
C VAL A 296 -4.22 -0.61 -7.50
N PRO A 297 -4.52 -0.98 -6.24
CA PRO A 297 -5.80 -1.59 -5.87
C PRO A 297 -7.00 -0.64 -5.98
N SER A 298 -6.80 0.69 -5.93
CA SER A 298 -7.89 1.64 -6.17
C SER A 298 -8.20 1.83 -7.65
N PHE A 299 -7.25 1.47 -8.53
CA PHE A 299 -7.30 1.74 -9.96
C PHE A 299 -7.47 3.23 -10.28
N ASP A 300 -6.85 4.10 -9.47
CA ASP A 300 -6.88 5.54 -9.65
C ASP A 300 -5.46 6.15 -9.62
N MET A 301 -5.34 7.29 -10.28
CA MET A 301 -4.17 8.14 -10.30
C MET A 301 -4.55 9.55 -9.88
N ARG A 302 -3.69 10.19 -9.10
CA ARG A 302 -3.79 11.60 -8.72
C ARG A 302 -2.47 12.31 -9.00
N TYR A 303 -2.56 13.59 -9.34
CA TYR A 303 -1.42 14.47 -9.57
C TYR A 303 -1.57 15.72 -8.71
N TRP A 304 -0.57 15.96 -7.86
CA TRP A 304 -0.44 17.18 -7.08
C TRP A 304 0.63 18.07 -7.68
N TYR A 305 0.37 19.37 -7.62
CA TYR A 305 1.30 20.42 -8.01
C TYR A 305 1.26 21.54 -6.97
N LEU A 306 2.42 21.89 -6.41
CA LEU A 306 2.57 22.88 -5.34
C LEU A 306 1.58 22.69 -4.17
N GLY A 307 1.38 21.44 -3.75
CA GLY A 307 0.51 21.10 -2.62
C GLY A 307 -0.97 20.95 -2.96
N LYS A 308 -1.39 21.31 -4.18
CA LYS A 308 -2.78 21.22 -4.63
C LYS A 308 -2.98 20.01 -5.54
N GLU A 309 -4.06 19.25 -5.32
CA GLU A 309 -4.48 18.25 -6.29
C GLU A 309 -5.01 18.96 -7.54
N VAL A 310 -4.34 18.76 -8.68
CA VAL A 310 -4.68 19.41 -9.95
C VAL A 310 -5.30 18.46 -10.97
N PHE A 311 -5.19 17.14 -10.75
CA PHE A 311 -5.76 16.14 -11.66
C PHE A 311 -5.99 14.79 -10.99
N GLN A 312 -7.09 14.13 -11.38
CA GLN A 312 -7.42 12.76 -11.02
C GLN A 312 -7.93 12.00 -12.25
N SER A 313 -7.59 10.71 -12.36
CA SER A 313 -8.12 9.83 -13.41
C SER A 313 -8.16 8.38 -12.96
N LYS A 314 -9.14 7.63 -13.47
CA LYS A 314 -9.09 6.16 -13.43
C LYS A 314 -7.90 5.66 -14.23
N VAL A 315 -7.37 4.51 -13.81
CA VAL A 315 -6.33 3.77 -14.52
C VAL A 315 -6.70 2.30 -14.74
N VAL A 316 -6.07 1.67 -15.73
CA VAL A 316 -6.01 0.21 -15.91
C VAL A 316 -4.60 -0.24 -15.57
N VAL A 317 -4.48 -1.23 -14.70
CA VAL A 317 -3.21 -1.78 -14.20
C VAL A 317 -3.02 -3.22 -14.68
N GLY A 318 -1.87 -3.80 -14.34
CA GLY A 318 -1.51 -5.17 -14.67
C GLY A 318 -2.51 -6.19 -14.15
N ARG A 319 -2.68 -7.29 -14.89
CA ARG A 319 -3.41 -8.46 -14.40
C ARG A 319 -2.60 -9.19 -13.32
N VAL A 320 -3.24 -10.09 -12.57
CA VAL A 320 -2.60 -10.87 -11.49
C VAL A 320 -1.36 -11.64 -11.96
N SER A 321 -1.37 -12.18 -13.19
CA SER A 321 -0.23 -12.90 -13.77
C SER A 321 0.88 -12.01 -14.35
N ARG A 322 0.63 -10.71 -14.49
CA ARG A 322 1.57 -9.69 -15.01
C ARG A 322 1.38 -8.39 -14.24
N LYS A 323 1.64 -8.44 -12.93
CA LYS A 323 1.37 -7.36 -11.96
C LYS A 323 2.07 -6.07 -12.37
N THR A 324 1.41 -4.94 -12.16
CA THR A 324 2.08 -3.63 -12.14
C THR A 324 3.03 -3.59 -10.95
N PRO A 325 4.34 -3.37 -11.16
CA PRO A 325 5.29 -3.36 -10.07
C PRO A 325 5.15 -2.12 -9.20
N LEU A 326 5.30 -2.29 -7.89
CA LEU A 326 5.40 -1.18 -6.95
C LEU A 326 6.79 -0.54 -7.08
N MET A 327 6.85 0.78 -7.22
CA MET A 327 8.09 1.51 -7.44
C MET A 327 7.89 3.02 -7.35
N SER A 328 9.00 3.72 -7.11
CA SER A 328 9.13 5.16 -7.29
C SER A 328 10.03 5.44 -8.49
N THR A 329 9.61 6.36 -9.36
CA THR A 329 10.36 6.81 -10.55
C THR A 329 10.08 8.30 -10.78
N LYS A 330 10.49 8.84 -11.93
CA LYS A 330 10.19 10.21 -12.31
C LYS A 330 9.72 10.25 -13.77
N LEU A 331 8.67 11.01 -14.02
CA LEU A 331 8.23 11.40 -15.36
C LEU A 331 9.18 12.48 -15.88
N ASP A 332 9.76 12.26 -17.07
CA ASP A 332 10.73 13.18 -17.65
C ASP A 332 10.32 13.78 -19.00
N SER A 333 9.37 13.15 -19.70
CA SER A 333 8.94 13.57 -21.02
C SER A 333 7.56 13.02 -21.36
N LEU A 334 6.87 13.77 -22.22
CA LEU A 334 5.65 13.36 -22.90
C LEU A 334 5.99 12.99 -24.35
N ILE A 335 5.60 11.80 -24.78
CA ILE A 335 5.75 11.34 -26.16
C ILE A 335 4.36 11.33 -26.81
N LEU A 336 4.22 12.13 -27.87
CA LEU A 336 3.04 12.25 -28.72
C LEU A 336 3.12 11.24 -29.86
N ASN A 337 1.97 10.67 -30.21
CA ASN A 337 1.81 9.68 -31.30
C ASN A 337 2.90 8.60 -31.25
N PRO A 338 3.07 7.90 -30.10
CA PRO A 338 4.16 6.95 -29.94
C PRO A 338 3.99 5.75 -30.89
N THR A 339 5.10 5.32 -31.49
CA THR A 339 5.22 3.92 -31.92
C THR A 339 5.34 3.01 -30.70
N TRP A 340 4.87 1.77 -30.81
CA TRP A 340 4.96 0.80 -29.73
C TRP A 340 5.92 -0.33 -30.08
N ASN A 341 7.08 -0.35 -29.43
CA ASN A 341 7.95 -1.52 -29.46
C ASN A 341 7.38 -2.57 -28.52
N VAL A 342 6.91 -3.69 -29.08
CA VAL A 342 6.21 -4.72 -28.33
C VAL A 342 7.19 -5.42 -27.38
N PRO A 343 6.93 -5.43 -26.05
CA PRO A 343 7.75 -6.19 -25.10
C PRO A 343 7.75 -7.68 -25.45
N TYR A 344 8.90 -8.33 -25.32
CA TYR A 344 9.08 -9.75 -25.64
C TYR A 344 7.97 -10.65 -25.09
N LYS A 345 7.60 -10.48 -23.82
CA LYS A 345 6.53 -11.28 -23.19
C LYS A 345 5.18 -11.14 -23.90
N ILE A 346 4.81 -9.93 -24.32
CA ILE A 346 3.55 -9.66 -25.05
C ILE A 346 3.63 -10.23 -26.46
N MET A 347 4.79 -10.09 -27.12
CA MET A 347 5.02 -10.69 -28.44
C MET A 347 4.81 -12.21 -28.39
N VAL A 348 5.42 -12.88 -27.39
CA VAL A 348 5.38 -14.34 -27.24
C VAL A 348 4.01 -14.85 -26.79
N GLU A 349 3.42 -14.24 -25.76
CA GLU A 349 2.21 -14.77 -25.12
C GLU A 349 0.91 -14.27 -25.77
N ASP A 350 0.93 -13.10 -26.43
CA ASP A 350 -0.29 -12.46 -26.93
C ASP A 350 -0.31 -12.36 -28.47
N ILE A 351 0.76 -11.87 -29.11
CA ILE A 351 0.74 -11.56 -30.56
C ILE A 351 1.04 -12.79 -31.43
N LEU A 352 2.17 -13.48 -31.20
CA LEU A 352 2.57 -14.64 -32.00
C LEU A 352 1.48 -15.74 -32.07
N PRO A 353 0.74 -16.07 -30.99
CA PRO A 353 -0.38 -16.99 -31.07
C PRO A 353 -1.51 -16.53 -32.00
N MET A 354 -1.75 -15.22 -32.11
CA MET A 354 -2.77 -14.67 -33.01
C MET A 354 -2.28 -14.67 -34.47
N VAL A 355 -1.02 -14.31 -34.71
CA VAL A 355 -0.43 -14.33 -36.06
C VAL A 355 -0.37 -15.74 -36.63
N LYS A 356 -0.13 -16.76 -35.79
CA LYS A 356 -0.19 -18.16 -36.20
C LYS A 356 -1.59 -18.61 -36.64
N LYS A 357 -2.65 -17.99 -36.10
CA LYS A 357 -4.04 -18.28 -36.44
C LYS A 357 -4.49 -17.49 -37.67
N ASP A 358 -4.11 -16.23 -37.76
CA ASP A 358 -4.39 -15.34 -38.88
C ASP A 358 -3.17 -14.46 -39.18
N GLN A 359 -2.53 -14.71 -40.32
CA GLN A 359 -1.36 -13.93 -40.75
C GLN A 359 -1.71 -12.47 -41.09
N ASN A 360 -2.98 -12.16 -41.36
CA ASN A 360 -3.41 -10.79 -41.57
C ASN A 360 -3.43 -9.95 -40.29
N TYR A 361 -3.32 -10.58 -39.11
CA TYR A 361 -3.32 -9.90 -37.80
C TYR A 361 -2.30 -8.75 -37.77
N LEU A 362 -1.07 -8.97 -38.25
CA LEU A 362 -0.03 -7.94 -38.24
C LEU A 362 -0.44 -6.71 -39.08
N ARG A 363 -1.01 -6.94 -40.27
CA ARG A 363 -1.47 -5.86 -41.16
C ARG A 363 -2.68 -5.14 -40.56
N GLN A 364 -3.66 -5.88 -40.05
CA GLN A 364 -4.87 -5.32 -39.43
C GLN A 364 -4.55 -4.45 -38.21
N HIS A 365 -3.45 -4.75 -37.50
CA HIS A 365 -3.02 -4.01 -36.32
C HIS A 365 -1.84 -3.06 -36.56
N ASN A 366 -1.42 -2.86 -37.83
CA ASN A 366 -0.29 -2.00 -38.20
C ASN A 366 1.02 -2.34 -37.46
N ILE A 367 1.37 -3.63 -37.41
CA ILE A 367 2.56 -4.15 -36.73
C ILE A 367 3.61 -4.56 -37.76
N ASP A 368 4.76 -3.89 -37.72
CA ASP A 368 5.94 -4.28 -38.46
C ASP A 368 6.74 -5.35 -37.72
N ILE A 369 7.39 -6.22 -38.49
CA ILE A 369 8.49 -7.05 -38.01
C ILE A 369 9.79 -6.35 -38.37
N VAL A 370 10.68 -6.19 -37.40
CA VAL A 370 11.96 -5.49 -37.60
C VAL A 370 13.11 -6.39 -37.18
N SER A 371 14.19 -6.35 -37.95
CA SER A 371 15.33 -7.27 -37.81
C SER A 371 16.00 -7.25 -36.43
N SER A 372 16.28 -6.06 -35.87
CA SER A 372 16.91 -5.92 -34.55
C SER A 372 16.71 -4.53 -33.97
N TRP A 373 17.20 -4.28 -32.76
CA TRP A 373 17.24 -2.92 -32.16
C TRP A 373 18.24 -1.99 -32.84
N ARG A 374 19.22 -2.53 -33.58
CA ARG A 374 20.27 -1.77 -34.27
C ARG A 374 19.95 -1.45 -35.73
N SER A 375 18.88 -2.04 -36.26
CA SER A 375 18.43 -1.86 -37.63
C SER A 375 16.93 -1.52 -37.67
N ASN A 376 16.54 -0.79 -38.70
CA ASN A 376 15.14 -0.50 -39.02
C ASN A 376 14.63 -1.33 -40.20
N ASP A 377 15.40 -2.32 -40.66
CA ASP A 377 15.04 -3.17 -41.78
C ASP A 377 13.78 -3.96 -41.42
N GLN A 378 12.72 -3.69 -42.18
CA GLN A 378 11.46 -4.40 -42.05
C GLN A 378 11.60 -5.77 -42.71
N ILE A 379 11.11 -6.79 -42.01
CA ILE A 379 11.03 -8.15 -42.53
C ILE A 379 9.61 -8.34 -43.05
N ASP A 380 9.47 -8.71 -44.31
CA ASP A 380 8.18 -9.06 -44.88
C ASP A 380 7.63 -10.32 -44.16
N PRO A 381 6.46 -10.22 -43.50
CA PRO A 381 5.82 -11.36 -42.83
C PRO A 381 5.61 -12.58 -43.73
N SER A 382 5.46 -12.41 -45.04
CA SER A 382 5.27 -13.52 -45.99
C SER A 382 6.52 -14.40 -46.16
N ASN A 383 7.70 -13.87 -45.84
CA ASN A 383 8.97 -14.62 -45.88
C ASN A 383 9.20 -15.48 -44.61
N ILE A 384 8.31 -15.41 -43.63
CA ILE A 384 8.43 -16.16 -42.37
C ILE A 384 7.56 -17.41 -42.43
N ASN A 385 8.16 -18.57 -42.18
CA ASN A 385 7.41 -19.81 -42.02
C ASN A 385 6.72 -19.88 -40.64
N TRP A 386 5.54 -19.27 -40.54
CA TRP A 386 4.79 -19.10 -39.29
C TRP A 386 4.42 -20.42 -38.60
N SER A 387 4.19 -21.51 -39.33
CA SER A 387 3.87 -22.82 -38.74
C SER A 387 5.07 -23.41 -37.98
N ALA A 388 6.30 -23.13 -38.44
CA ALA A 388 7.54 -23.57 -37.82
C ALA A 388 8.10 -22.58 -36.78
N VAL A 389 7.51 -21.39 -36.61
CA VAL A 389 7.97 -20.40 -35.63
C VAL A 389 7.86 -20.97 -34.22
N ASN A 390 8.98 -21.03 -33.50
CA ASN A 390 9.00 -21.18 -32.06
C ASN A 390 8.94 -19.78 -31.41
N PRO A 391 7.88 -19.43 -30.65
CA PRO A 391 7.78 -18.12 -30.01
C PRO A 391 8.95 -17.79 -29.08
N ALA A 392 9.50 -18.78 -28.37
CA ALA A 392 10.59 -18.56 -27.42
C ALA A 392 11.89 -18.10 -28.10
N SER A 393 12.12 -18.50 -29.35
CA SER A 393 13.33 -18.19 -30.11
C SER A 393 13.06 -17.29 -31.32
N PHE A 394 11.95 -16.55 -31.32
CA PHE A 394 11.62 -15.65 -32.42
C PHE A 394 12.70 -14.55 -32.54
N PRO A 395 13.44 -14.47 -33.68
CA PRO A 395 14.67 -13.69 -33.75
C PRO A 395 14.45 -12.20 -34.02
N TYR A 396 13.20 -11.79 -34.27
CA TYR A 396 12.84 -10.43 -34.67
C TYR A 396 12.11 -9.69 -33.55
N ARG A 397 12.05 -8.36 -33.66
CA ARG A 397 11.19 -7.52 -32.82
C ARG A 397 9.92 -7.12 -33.58
N MET A 398 8.88 -6.78 -32.83
CA MET A 398 7.65 -6.22 -33.39
C MET A 398 7.50 -4.76 -32.98
N ARG A 399 7.11 -3.90 -33.94
CA ARG A 399 6.83 -2.49 -33.71
C ARG A 399 5.46 -2.14 -34.28
N GLN A 400 4.52 -1.75 -33.43
CA GLN A 400 3.27 -1.18 -33.89
C GLN A 400 3.46 0.29 -34.26
N GLN A 401 2.96 0.67 -35.43
CA GLN A 401 3.01 2.04 -35.93
C GLN A 401 2.11 2.97 -35.12
N ALA A 402 2.45 4.27 -35.13
CA ALA A 402 1.62 5.28 -34.48
C ALA A 402 0.24 5.37 -35.15
N GLY A 403 -0.80 5.69 -34.36
CA GLY A 403 -2.17 5.80 -34.86
C GLY A 403 -3.19 5.64 -33.74
N GLN A 404 -4.48 5.86 -34.06
CA GLN A 404 -5.57 5.75 -33.07
C GLN A 404 -5.68 4.34 -32.47
N ASP A 405 -5.39 3.31 -33.27
CA ASP A 405 -5.44 1.90 -32.84
C ASP A 405 -4.13 1.41 -32.20
N ASN A 406 -3.14 2.29 -32.02
CA ASN A 406 -1.90 1.93 -31.34
C ASN A 406 -2.19 1.55 -29.88
N ALA A 407 -1.59 0.45 -29.39
CA ALA A 407 -1.83 -0.03 -28.02
C ALA A 407 -1.46 0.98 -26.92
N LEU A 408 -0.58 1.94 -27.22
CA LEU A 408 -0.20 3.05 -26.35
C LEU A 408 -1.10 4.29 -26.50
N GLY A 409 -2.06 4.29 -27.42
CA GLY A 409 -2.85 5.46 -27.78
C GLY A 409 -1.99 6.60 -28.31
N LEU A 410 -2.41 7.84 -28.07
CA LEU A 410 -1.75 9.04 -28.60
C LEU A 410 -0.72 9.67 -27.65
N TYR A 411 -0.70 9.24 -26.38
CA TYR A 411 0.13 9.84 -25.34
C TYR A 411 0.87 8.77 -24.55
N LYS A 412 2.20 8.87 -24.48
CA LYS A 412 3.03 8.08 -23.57
C LYS A 412 3.78 9.01 -22.63
N PHE A 413 3.61 8.78 -21.33
CA PHE A 413 4.26 9.50 -20.25
C PHE A 413 5.49 8.71 -19.82
N ASN A 414 6.67 9.17 -20.26
CA ASN A 414 7.89 8.41 -20.14
C ASN A 414 8.48 8.49 -18.73
N THR A 415 8.63 7.33 -18.10
CA THR A 415 9.23 7.21 -16.76
C THR A 415 10.46 6.30 -16.86
N PRO A 416 11.69 6.81 -16.98
CA PRO A 416 12.87 5.96 -17.08
C PRO A 416 13.00 4.99 -15.91
N ASN A 417 12.98 3.68 -16.20
CA ASN A 417 13.16 2.64 -15.20
C ASN A 417 13.63 1.31 -15.83
N ARG A 418 14.17 0.41 -15.00
CA ARG A 418 14.67 -0.91 -15.42
C ARG A 418 13.57 -1.94 -15.72
N ARG A 419 12.30 -1.64 -15.40
CA ARG A 419 11.16 -2.55 -15.52
C ARG A 419 10.30 -2.28 -16.77
N ALA A 420 10.68 -1.32 -17.61
CA ALA A 420 9.95 -0.88 -18.80
C ALA A 420 8.48 -0.50 -18.55
N ILE A 421 8.19 0.05 -17.37
CA ILE A 421 6.85 0.53 -16.99
C ILE A 421 6.69 2.00 -17.39
N TYR A 422 5.52 2.36 -17.89
CA TYR A 422 5.17 3.75 -18.20
C TYR A 422 3.66 3.94 -18.04
N LEU A 423 3.25 5.20 -17.95
CA LEU A 423 1.85 5.59 -18.05
C LEU A 423 1.57 5.91 -19.52
N HIS A 424 0.40 5.56 -20.02
CA HIS A 424 0.06 5.81 -21.43
C HIS A 424 -1.45 5.86 -21.67
N ASP A 425 -1.82 6.35 -22.85
CA ASP A 425 -3.18 6.33 -23.37
C ASP A 425 -3.58 4.92 -23.86
N THR A 426 -4.83 4.72 -24.30
CA THR A 426 -5.24 3.44 -24.89
C THR A 426 -6.48 3.59 -25.76
N PRO A 427 -6.58 2.85 -26.89
CA PRO A 427 -7.81 2.75 -27.66
C PRO A 427 -8.93 2.02 -26.90
N SER A 428 -8.59 1.15 -25.95
CA SER A 428 -9.55 0.34 -25.18
C SER A 428 -10.22 1.13 -24.04
N LYS A 429 -10.83 2.28 -24.35
CA LYS A 429 -11.46 3.18 -23.37
C LYS A 429 -12.62 2.52 -22.59
N TYR A 430 -13.29 1.55 -23.17
CA TYR A 430 -14.37 0.80 -22.51
C TYR A 430 -13.92 0.09 -21.23
N LEU A 431 -12.62 -0.22 -21.08
CA LEU A 431 -12.10 -0.90 -19.89
C LEU A 431 -12.26 -0.05 -18.61
N PHE A 432 -12.30 1.27 -18.72
CA PHE A 432 -12.47 2.18 -17.57
C PHE A 432 -13.89 2.19 -16.98
N ASN A 433 -14.85 1.54 -17.65
CA ASN A 433 -16.22 1.35 -17.14
C ASN A 433 -16.33 0.17 -16.17
N ASN A 434 -15.29 -0.67 -16.08
CA ASN A 434 -15.26 -1.79 -15.13
C ASN A 434 -14.86 -1.31 -13.72
N THR A 435 -15.42 -1.95 -12.70
CA THR A 435 -15.03 -1.75 -11.30
C THR A 435 -13.62 -2.28 -11.05
N SER A 436 -13.35 -3.53 -11.46
CA SER A 436 -11.99 -4.10 -11.51
C SER A 436 -11.31 -3.75 -12.83
N ARG A 437 -10.09 -3.19 -12.77
CA ARG A 437 -9.35 -2.69 -13.95
C ARG A 437 -7.93 -3.28 -14.06
N ALA A 438 -7.77 -4.53 -13.65
CA ALA A 438 -6.51 -5.29 -13.75
C ALA A 438 -6.40 -6.06 -15.08
N PHE A 439 -6.27 -5.35 -16.21
CA PHE A 439 -6.30 -5.94 -17.56
C PHE A 439 -4.98 -5.84 -18.35
N SER A 440 -4.05 -5.00 -17.93
CA SER A 440 -2.81 -4.73 -18.67
C SER A 440 -1.74 -5.81 -18.45
N SER A 441 -0.58 -5.63 -19.10
CA SER A 441 0.62 -6.46 -18.92
C SER A 441 1.66 -5.80 -18.01
N GLY A 442 1.23 -4.89 -17.12
CA GLY A 442 2.06 -4.24 -16.11
C GLY A 442 2.12 -2.71 -16.24
N CYS A 443 2.08 -2.17 -17.46
CA CYS A 443 2.00 -0.72 -17.69
C CYS A 443 0.64 -0.14 -17.25
N ILE A 444 0.57 1.17 -17.06
CA ILE A 444 -0.60 1.85 -16.51
C ILE A 444 -1.28 2.65 -17.62
N ARG A 445 -2.53 2.30 -17.94
CA ARG A 445 -3.32 3.05 -18.93
C ARG A 445 -4.14 4.12 -18.23
N VAL A 446 -4.14 5.34 -18.74
CA VAL A 446 -4.82 6.50 -18.13
C VAL A 446 -6.08 6.82 -18.93
N GLN A 447 -7.24 6.93 -18.26
CA GLN A 447 -8.52 7.18 -18.93
C GLN A 447 -8.52 8.51 -19.70
N ASN A 448 -8.16 9.58 -19.00
CA ASN A 448 -8.15 10.94 -19.51
C ASN A 448 -6.70 11.38 -19.84
N ALA A 449 -5.99 10.56 -20.61
CA ALA A 449 -4.58 10.78 -20.94
C ALA A 449 -4.33 12.12 -21.67
N ASP A 450 -5.25 12.54 -22.54
CA ASP A 450 -5.24 13.84 -23.22
C ASP A 450 -5.30 15.02 -22.23
N LYS A 451 -6.21 14.96 -21.26
CA LYS A 451 -6.35 15.96 -20.20
C LYS A 451 -5.13 15.94 -19.28
N PHE A 452 -4.61 14.75 -18.99
CA PHE A 452 -3.40 14.61 -18.18
C PHE A 452 -2.19 15.22 -18.88
N ALA A 453 -2.02 15.00 -20.19
CA ALA A 453 -0.98 15.63 -20.99
C ALA A 453 -1.08 17.16 -20.96
N SER A 454 -2.29 17.69 -21.12
CA SER A 454 -2.55 19.13 -21.02
C SER A 454 -2.15 19.69 -19.65
N MET A 455 -2.58 19.05 -18.57
CA MET A 455 -2.26 19.45 -17.21
C MET A 455 -0.74 19.39 -16.93
N ILE A 456 -0.05 18.36 -17.41
CA ILE A 456 1.41 18.26 -17.27
C ILE A 456 2.14 19.38 -18.01
N LEU A 457 1.69 19.78 -19.20
CA LEU A 457 2.32 20.90 -19.91
C LEU A 457 2.05 22.24 -19.23
N GLU A 458 0.82 22.45 -18.74
CA GLU A 458 0.41 23.65 -18.01
C GLU A 458 1.27 23.86 -16.75
N THR A 459 1.40 22.84 -15.89
CA THR A 459 2.21 22.93 -14.66
C THR A 459 3.71 23.06 -14.92
N GLN A 460 4.16 22.80 -16.14
CA GLN A 460 5.54 23.01 -16.60
C GLN A 460 5.73 24.37 -17.29
N GLY A 461 4.66 25.16 -17.45
CA GLY A 461 4.68 26.41 -18.22
C GLY A 461 5.12 26.17 -19.66
N ILE A 462 4.68 25.06 -20.26
CA ILE A 462 4.92 24.70 -21.67
C ILE A 462 3.61 24.93 -22.42
N ASN A 463 3.66 25.69 -23.53
CA ASN A 463 2.47 25.91 -24.35
C ASN A 463 1.99 24.58 -24.95
N GLY A 464 0.72 24.26 -24.71
CA GLY A 464 0.01 23.06 -25.14
C GLY A 464 -0.40 23.04 -26.62
N ASP A 465 -0.15 24.09 -27.41
CA ASP A 465 -0.45 24.13 -28.85
C ASP A 465 0.13 22.91 -29.62
N LYS A 466 1.25 22.35 -29.11
CA LYS A 466 1.85 21.11 -29.63
C LYS A 466 0.97 19.86 -29.47
N LEU A 467 -0.07 19.89 -28.64
CA LEU A 467 -1.05 18.80 -28.46
C LEU A 467 -2.15 18.80 -29.53
N MET A 468 -2.30 19.88 -30.31
CA MET A 468 -3.41 20.05 -31.25
C MET A 468 -3.30 19.19 -32.53
N GLY A 469 -2.19 18.49 -32.74
CA GLY A 469 -2.00 17.59 -33.88
C GLY A 469 -2.20 16.12 -33.52
N LYS A 470 -3.45 15.62 -33.52
CA LYS A 470 -3.74 14.17 -33.50
C LYS A 470 -3.14 13.42 -34.72
N GLU A 471 -2.58 14.16 -35.67
CA GLU A 471 -1.88 13.72 -36.89
C GLU A 471 -0.42 14.21 -36.97
N GLY A 472 0.17 14.64 -35.83
CA GLY A 472 1.58 15.03 -35.78
C GLY A 472 2.54 13.85 -36.04
N PRO A 473 3.82 14.12 -36.35
CA PRO A 473 4.81 13.08 -36.65
C PRO A 473 4.94 12.08 -35.49
N ALA A 474 5.15 10.82 -35.83
CA ALA A 474 5.30 9.76 -34.83
C ALA A 474 6.46 10.03 -33.87
N ASN A 475 6.26 9.70 -32.59
CA ASN A 475 7.22 9.86 -31.49
C ASN A 475 7.64 11.31 -31.18
N GLY A 476 6.77 12.30 -31.42
CA GLY A 476 7.04 13.69 -31.05
C GLY A 476 7.30 13.82 -29.54
N THR A 477 8.51 14.19 -29.14
CA THR A 477 8.92 14.20 -27.72
C THR A 477 8.94 15.61 -27.17
N ILE A 478 8.25 15.81 -26.04
CA ILE A 478 8.26 17.06 -25.26
C ILE A 478 8.93 16.76 -23.91
N PRO A 479 10.19 17.18 -23.69
CA PRO A 479 10.84 17.04 -22.39
C PRO A 479 10.20 17.97 -21.35
N LEU A 480 10.08 17.48 -20.12
CA LEU A 480 9.61 18.30 -19.00
C LEU A 480 10.76 19.15 -18.46
N LYS A 481 10.46 20.38 -18.04
CA LYS A 481 11.44 21.28 -17.41
C LYS A 481 11.89 20.75 -16.06
N GLN A 482 10.95 20.17 -15.31
CA GLN A 482 11.19 19.52 -14.03
C GLN A 482 10.66 18.09 -14.07
N ARG A 483 11.49 17.15 -13.63
CA ARG A 483 11.07 15.75 -13.50
C ARG A 483 10.08 15.59 -12.37
N ILE A 484 8.91 15.03 -12.64
CA ILE A 484 7.83 14.86 -11.66
C ILE A 484 7.97 13.48 -11.02
N PRO A 485 8.12 13.34 -9.68
CA PRO A 485 8.06 12.06 -8.99
C PRO A 485 6.78 11.29 -9.32
N VAL A 486 6.92 9.99 -9.57
CA VAL A 486 5.80 9.07 -9.81
C VAL A 486 5.92 7.92 -8.83
N HIS A 487 4.90 7.72 -8.01
CA HIS A 487 4.84 6.67 -7.00
C HIS A 487 3.72 5.69 -7.37
N ILE A 488 4.09 4.43 -7.61
CA ILE A 488 3.17 3.33 -7.83
C ILE A 488 3.08 2.55 -6.52
N ILE A 489 1.98 2.76 -5.81
CA ILE A 489 1.78 2.27 -4.44
C ILE A 489 0.70 1.18 -4.39
N TYR A 490 0.61 0.52 -3.24
CA TYR A 490 -0.40 -0.48 -2.96
C TYR A 490 -0.97 -0.25 -1.56
N GLN A 491 -2.08 0.49 -1.48
CA GLN A 491 -2.89 0.61 -0.27
C GLN A 491 -4.32 0.13 -0.52
N THR A 492 -4.71 -0.89 0.23
CA THR A 492 -6.06 -1.46 0.21
C THR A 492 -6.96 -0.80 1.24
N VAL A 493 -6.41 -0.07 2.20
CA VAL A 493 -7.16 0.81 3.11
C VAL A 493 -6.45 2.16 3.25
N TRP A 494 -7.19 3.25 3.10
CA TRP A 494 -6.68 4.60 3.34
C TRP A 494 -7.80 5.54 3.80
N TYR A 495 -7.42 6.69 4.36
CA TYR A 495 -8.34 7.74 4.76
C TYR A 495 -8.25 8.94 3.81
N GLU A 496 -9.38 9.41 3.31
CA GLU A 496 -9.44 10.51 2.35
C GLU A 496 -10.80 11.21 2.36
N GLY A 497 -10.79 12.54 2.38
CA GLY A 497 -12.01 13.33 2.27
C GLY A 497 -12.98 13.19 3.45
N GLY A 498 -12.50 12.74 4.61
CA GLY A 498 -13.36 12.46 5.77
C GLY A 498 -13.82 11.01 5.86
N GLU A 499 -13.43 10.15 4.91
CA GLU A 499 -13.95 8.80 4.79
C GLU A 499 -12.81 7.77 4.70
N LEU A 500 -13.05 6.60 5.29
CA LEU A 500 -12.23 5.41 5.01
C LEU A 500 -12.59 4.85 3.65
N HIS A 501 -11.57 4.35 2.95
CA HIS A 501 -11.72 3.65 1.68
C HIS A 501 -11.09 2.28 1.81
N TYR A 502 -11.80 1.25 1.34
CA TYR A 502 -11.35 -0.13 1.25
C TYR A 502 -11.33 -0.57 -0.21
N ARG A 503 -10.35 -1.38 -0.60
CA ARG A 503 -10.27 -1.99 -1.92
C ARG A 503 -9.89 -3.45 -1.82
N ASP A 504 -10.29 -4.20 -2.83
CA ASP A 504 -9.91 -5.60 -2.95
C ASP A 504 -8.38 -5.73 -3.07
N ASP A 505 -7.86 -6.76 -2.42
CA ASP A 505 -6.46 -7.16 -2.50
C ASP A 505 -6.19 -7.93 -3.81
N ILE A 506 -6.23 -7.21 -4.94
CA ILE A 506 -6.18 -7.79 -6.29
C ILE A 506 -4.91 -8.60 -6.57
N TYR A 507 -3.81 -8.31 -5.89
CA TYR A 507 -2.52 -9.02 -6.05
C TYR A 507 -2.18 -9.95 -4.89
N ARG A 508 -3.06 -10.08 -3.89
CA ARG A 508 -2.88 -10.92 -2.70
C ARG A 508 -1.66 -10.53 -1.86
N TYR A 509 -1.47 -9.24 -1.65
CA TYR A 509 -0.39 -8.69 -0.85
C TYR A 509 -0.77 -8.45 0.62
N ASP A 510 -2.04 -8.46 0.98
CA ASP A 510 -2.49 -8.28 2.37
C ASP A 510 -2.48 -9.61 3.13
N ALA A 511 -2.77 -10.69 2.42
CA ALA A 511 -2.65 -12.04 2.94
C ALA A 511 -1.24 -12.58 2.68
N PHE A 512 -0.34 -12.51 3.66
CA PHE A 512 0.85 -13.35 3.66
C PHE A 512 0.46 -14.82 3.87
N SER A 513 -0.02 -15.46 2.81
CA SER A 513 0.06 -16.91 2.69
C SER A 513 1.53 -17.25 2.45
N THR A 514 2.14 -17.96 3.38
CA THR A 514 3.31 -18.77 3.04
C THR A 514 2.84 -19.79 2.00
N SER A 515 3.03 -19.49 0.72
CA SER A 515 3.16 -20.56 -0.26
C SER A 515 4.47 -21.27 0.07
N ASN A 516 4.41 -22.20 1.02
CA ASN A 516 5.33 -23.33 1.05
C ASN A 516 4.69 -24.41 0.19
N GLY A 517 5.37 -24.72 -0.91
CA GLY A 517 5.03 -25.67 -1.96
C GLY A 517 6.04 -25.49 -3.06
#